data_AF-A0A8T4REU7-F1
#
_entry.id   AF-A0A8T4REU7-F1
#
_cell.length_a   1.000
_cell.length_b   1.000
_cell.length_c   1.000
_cell.angle_alpha   90.00
_cell.angle_beta   90.00
_cell.angle_gamma   90.00
#
_symmetry.space_group_name_H-M   'P 1'
#
loop_
_entity.id
_entity.type
_entity.pdbx_description
1 polymer ?
#
loop_
_entity_poly.entity_id
_entity_poly.type
_entity_poly.pdbx_seq_one_letter_code
_entity_poly.pdbx_strand_id
1 'polypeptide(L)'
;MVTSRLFRDLVKYFYDDVNALMQPVKEGRFYNPITNEAIQEGEENPFAKGLLIIKNGSTTIDELVRNQWLNPSCYDHNFTPINERENLFSYLHQNSRKDGVYILDEENQRITRVYELDNNVHTPKDKDKDKEKGLYLLEHLPEEFLGQTKLNLGDIGTKTRLAVRIPQPLDHVETYQIKRTANETGFGSVTHFNNAGLVERLFLKYDPQSNGPFFNEEKKLVGIYQTFLNPDGKVILESEAIYNHPLLKNSYNGLRKAA
;
A
#
# COMPACT_ATOMS: atom_id res chain seq x y z
N MET A 1 17.07 -8.15 -8.21
CA MET A 1 16.28 -7.23 -7.36
C MET A 1 15.55 -8.08 -6.31
N VAL A 2 15.88 -7.95 -5.03
CA VAL A 2 15.25 -8.72 -3.95
C VAL A 2 14.11 -7.88 -3.39
N THR A 3 12.92 -8.05 -3.96
CA THR A 3 11.67 -7.47 -3.42
C THR A 3 11.37 -8.09 -2.04
N SER A 4 10.86 -7.29 -1.10
CA SER A 4 10.37 -7.83 0.17
C SER A 4 9.33 -8.94 -0.06
N ARG A 5 9.45 -10.05 0.69
CA ARG A 5 8.48 -11.16 0.62
C ARG A 5 7.07 -10.65 0.92
N LEU A 6 6.92 -9.77 1.91
CA LEU A 6 5.62 -9.20 2.27
C LEU A 6 5.07 -8.31 1.16
N PHE A 7 5.89 -7.50 0.50
CA PHE A 7 5.42 -6.67 -0.63
C PHE A 7 4.84 -7.54 -1.74
N ARG A 8 5.53 -8.62 -2.12
CA ARG A 8 5.02 -9.58 -3.14
C ARG A 8 3.71 -10.22 -2.71
N ASP A 9 3.59 -10.55 -1.43
CA ASP A 9 2.37 -11.14 -0.87
C ASP A 9 1.21 -10.13 -0.92
N LEU A 10 1.46 -8.87 -0.60
CA LEU A 10 0.46 -7.81 -0.71
C LEU A 10 0.08 -7.47 -2.15
N VAL A 11 1.02 -7.55 -3.09
CA VAL A 11 0.72 -7.42 -4.52
C VAL A 11 -0.20 -8.55 -4.98
N LYS A 12 0.01 -9.78 -4.50
CA LYS A 12 -0.92 -10.89 -4.78
C LYS A 12 -2.30 -10.62 -4.18
N TYR A 13 -2.35 -10.20 -2.92
CA TYR A 13 -3.61 -9.85 -2.27
C TYR A 13 -4.37 -8.74 -3.03
N PHE A 14 -3.65 -7.70 -3.48
CA PHE A 14 -4.18 -6.62 -4.31
C PHE A 14 -4.68 -7.13 -5.66
N TYR A 15 -3.95 -8.04 -6.30
CA TYR A 15 -4.37 -8.68 -7.55
C TYR A 15 -5.69 -9.43 -7.43
N ASP A 16 -5.84 -10.23 -6.37
CA ASP A 16 -7.06 -10.99 -6.13
C ASP A 16 -8.27 -10.05 -5.89
N ASP A 17 -8.07 -8.96 -5.13
CA ASP A 17 -9.10 -7.94 -4.88
C ASP A 17 -9.51 -7.20 -6.16
N VAL A 18 -8.52 -6.76 -6.95
CA VAL A 18 -8.76 -6.02 -8.18
C VAL A 18 -9.43 -6.90 -9.24
N ASN A 19 -9.08 -8.18 -9.34
CA ASN A 19 -9.76 -9.11 -10.25
C ASN A 19 -11.23 -9.31 -9.92
N ALA A 20 -11.59 -9.33 -8.64
CA ALA A 20 -13.00 -9.38 -8.22
C ALA A 20 -13.79 -8.13 -8.63
N LEU A 21 -13.09 -7.03 -8.95
CA LEU A 21 -13.62 -5.73 -9.32
C LEU A 21 -13.55 -5.44 -10.83
N MET A 22 -13.27 -6.44 -11.67
CA MET A 22 -13.04 -6.24 -13.12
C MET A 22 -14.29 -6.00 -13.95
N GLN A 23 -15.47 -6.50 -13.53
CA GLN A 23 -16.70 -6.34 -14.31
C GLN A 23 -17.03 -4.88 -14.65
N PRO A 24 -17.00 -3.92 -13.71
CA PRO A 24 -17.27 -2.52 -14.02
C PRO A 24 -16.11 -1.77 -14.72
N VAL A 25 -15.02 -2.45 -15.10
CA VAL A 25 -13.90 -1.82 -15.79
C VAL A 25 -14.18 -1.69 -17.29
N LYS A 26 -14.10 -0.47 -17.80
CA LYS A 26 -14.25 -0.13 -19.23
C LYS A 26 -13.06 0.74 -19.65
N GLU A 27 -12.41 0.38 -20.75
CA GLU A 27 -11.23 1.10 -21.27
C GLU A 27 -10.16 1.36 -20.19
N GLY A 28 -9.91 0.35 -19.36
CA GLY A 28 -8.94 0.41 -18.28
C GLY A 28 -9.32 1.29 -17.09
N ARG A 29 -10.54 1.83 -17.04
CA ARG A 29 -11.04 2.64 -15.92
C ARG A 29 -12.14 1.93 -15.16
N PHE A 30 -12.07 1.98 -13.83
CA PHE A 30 -13.10 1.45 -12.95
C PHE A 30 -14.27 2.43 -12.84
N TYR A 31 -15.49 1.92 -13.10
CA TYR A 31 -16.72 2.67 -12.94
C TYR A 31 -17.42 2.25 -11.64
N ASN A 32 -17.99 3.20 -10.91
CA ASN A 32 -18.83 2.90 -9.76
C ASN A 32 -20.02 2.03 -10.23
N PRO A 33 -20.20 0.80 -9.72
CA PRO A 33 -21.29 -0.08 -10.14
C PRO A 33 -22.70 0.46 -9.88
N ILE A 34 -22.85 1.45 -8.98
CA ILE A 34 -24.14 2.05 -8.61
C ILE A 34 -24.44 3.27 -9.48
N THR A 35 -23.49 4.21 -9.59
CA THR A 35 -23.71 5.47 -10.35
C THR A 35 -23.30 5.36 -11.82
N ASN A 36 -22.53 4.33 -12.19
CA ASN A 36 -21.91 4.13 -13.50
C ASN A 36 -21.05 5.34 -13.94
N GLU A 37 -20.47 6.05 -12.98
CA GLU A 37 -19.49 7.12 -13.19
C GLU A 37 -18.07 6.58 -12.95
N ALA A 38 -17.09 7.08 -13.70
CA ALA A 38 -15.70 6.72 -13.48
C ALA A 38 -15.21 7.31 -12.14
N ILE A 39 -14.54 6.48 -11.33
CA ILE A 39 -13.87 6.97 -10.12
C ILE A 39 -12.74 7.88 -10.56
N GLN A 40 -12.72 9.13 -10.07
CA GLN A 40 -11.70 10.09 -10.48
C GLN A 40 -10.38 9.82 -9.77
N GLU A 41 -9.29 10.20 -10.42
CA GLU A 41 -7.97 10.16 -9.80
C GLU A 41 -7.94 11.04 -8.54
N GLY A 42 -7.34 10.51 -7.47
CA GLY A 42 -7.33 11.16 -6.16
C GLY A 42 -8.55 10.86 -5.28
N GLU A 43 -9.64 10.30 -5.83
CA GLU A 43 -10.79 9.87 -5.04
C GLU A 43 -10.54 8.49 -4.40
N GLU A 44 -11.17 8.21 -3.25
CA GLU A 44 -11.17 6.86 -2.71
C GLU A 44 -12.13 5.95 -3.48
N ASN A 45 -11.65 4.81 -3.97
CA ASN A 45 -12.53 3.75 -4.46
C ASN A 45 -13.24 3.06 -3.27
N PRO A 46 -14.58 3.15 -3.13
CA PRO A 46 -15.31 2.58 -1.99
C PRO A 46 -15.50 1.06 -2.07
N PHE A 47 -15.12 0.45 -3.19
CA PHE A 47 -15.22 -0.99 -3.46
C PHE A 47 -13.88 -1.72 -3.27
N ALA A 48 -12.77 -1.02 -3.45
CA ALA A 48 -11.42 -1.57 -3.22
C ALA A 48 -11.10 -1.67 -1.73
N LYS A 49 -10.31 -2.69 -1.37
CA LYS A 49 -9.79 -2.83 0.00
C LYS A 49 -8.55 -1.96 0.21
N GLY A 50 -8.48 -1.38 1.39
CA GLY A 50 -7.32 -0.62 1.88
C GLY A 50 -6.71 -1.30 3.09
N LEU A 51 -5.41 -1.15 3.27
CA LEU A 51 -4.76 -1.49 4.52
C LEU A 51 -3.44 -0.75 4.71
N LEU A 52 -3.00 -0.68 5.96
CA LEU A 52 -1.66 -0.32 6.40
C LEU A 52 -1.14 -1.43 7.31
N ILE A 53 0.00 -2.02 6.97
CA ILE A 53 0.74 -2.93 7.84
C ILE A 53 1.98 -2.19 8.32
N ILE A 54 2.11 -2.04 9.63
CA ILE A 54 3.33 -1.64 10.30
C ILE A 54 4.05 -2.93 10.65
N LYS A 55 5.21 -3.14 10.05
CA LYS A 55 6.01 -4.35 10.22
C LYS A 55 7.20 -4.02 11.07
N ASN A 56 7.36 -4.76 12.17
CA ASN A 56 8.65 -5.23 12.69
C ASN A 56 8.47 -5.89 14.08
N GLY A 57 9.23 -6.95 14.35
CA GLY A 57 9.62 -7.50 15.67
C GLY A 57 8.62 -7.59 16.82
N SER A 58 9.15 -8.01 17.97
CA SER A 58 8.40 -8.09 19.23
C SER A 58 8.18 -6.73 19.91
N THR A 59 8.96 -5.70 19.57
CA THR A 59 8.99 -4.41 20.31
C THR A 59 8.14 -3.31 19.69
N THR A 60 7.70 -3.44 18.43
CA THR A 60 7.05 -2.32 17.71
C THR A 60 5.84 -1.77 18.44
N ILE A 61 4.98 -2.62 19.02
CA ILE A 61 3.83 -2.14 19.83
C ILE A 61 4.30 -1.31 21.01
N ASP A 62 5.26 -1.82 21.78
CA ASP A 62 5.77 -1.14 22.98
C ASP A 62 6.38 0.20 22.61
N GLU A 63 7.05 0.29 21.47
CA GLU A 63 7.63 1.52 20.97
C GLU A 63 6.58 2.52 20.50
N LEU A 64 5.54 2.07 19.78
CA LEU A 64 4.42 2.93 19.40
C LEU A 64 3.66 3.45 20.64
N VAL A 65 3.48 2.61 21.66
CA VAL A 65 2.86 2.98 22.94
C VAL A 65 3.75 3.96 23.72
N ARG A 66 5.04 3.67 23.85
CA ARG A 66 6.02 4.53 24.54
C ARG A 66 6.11 5.91 23.91
N ASN A 67 6.01 5.99 22.58
CA ASN A 67 5.99 7.25 21.85
C ASN A 67 4.61 7.93 21.81
N GLN A 68 3.59 7.35 22.46
CA GLN A 68 2.21 7.85 22.50
C GLN A 68 1.51 7.89 21.13
N TRP A 69 1.98 7.13 20.14
CA TRP A 69 1.33 7.02 18.82
C TRP A 69 0.26 5.94 18.78
N LEU A 70 0.26 5.05 19.78
CA LEU A 70 -0.76 4.02 19.98
C LEU A 70 -1.19 4.04 21.45
N ASN A 71 -2.47 4.25 21.71
CA ASN A 71 -3.02 4.04 23.04
C ASN A 71 -3.06 2.51 23.32
N PRO A 72 -2.62 2.03 24.50
CA PRO A 72 -2.73 0.63 24.88
C PRO A 72 -4.09 -0.01 24.66
N SER A 73 -5.19 0.74 24.75
CA SER A 73 -6.55 0.22 24.52
C SER A 73 -6.96 0.12 23.05
N CYS A 74 -6.14 0.60 22.11
CA CYS A 74 -6.50 0.77 20.70
C CYS A 74 -5.94 -0.34 19.78
N TYR A 75 -5.62 -1.51 20.31
CA TYR A 75 -5.29 -2.70 19.52
C TYR A 75 -5.79 -3.97 20.19
N ASP A 76 -5.90 -5.07 19.43
CA ASP A 76 -6.21 -6.37 20.00
C ASP A 76 -4.95 -6.97 20.64
N HIS A 77 -4.96 -7.13 21.97
CA HIS A 77 -3.85 -7.75 22.70
C HIS A 77 -3.68 -9.24 22.36
N ASN A 78 -4.70 -9.88 21.78
CA ASN A 78 -4.64 -11.26 21.32
C ASN A 78 -4.13 -11.31 19.89
N PHE A 79 -2.81 -11.32 19.76
CA PHE A 79 -2.17 -11.54 18.47
C PHE A 79 -2.57 -12.89 17.87
N THR A 80 -2.87 -12.88 16.57
CA THR A 80 -3.17 -14.08 15.80
C THR A 80 -1.91 -14.62 15.14
N PRO A 81 -1.57 -15.90 15.31
CA PRO A 81 -0.44 -16.52 14.61
C PRO A 81 -0.63 -16.52 13.08
N ILE A 82 0.46 -16.28 12.35
CA ILE A 82 0.54 -16.25 10.88
C ILE A 82 1.74 -17.07 10.38
N ASN A 83 1.84 -18.30 10.88
CA ASN A 83 2.92 -19.24 10.55
C ASN A 83 3.04 -19.52 9.03
N GLU A 84 1.99 -19.21 8.27
CA GLU A 84 1.90 -19.40 6.83
C GLU A 84 1.28 -18.16 6.16
N ARG A 85 1.56 -17.97 4.87
CA ARG A 85 1.07 -16.82 4.08
C ARG A 85 -0.45 -16.84 3.99
N GLU A 86 -1.03 -18.02 3.83
CA GLU A 86 -2.46 -18.25 3.73
C GLU A 86 -3.16 -17.73 4.99
N ASN A 87 -2.55 -17.94 6.17
CA ASN A 87 -3.07 -17.43 7.45
C ASN A 87 -3.08 -15.90 7.50
N LEU A 88 -2.04 -15.24 6.95
CA LEU A 88 -2.01 -13.78 6.85
C LEU A 88 -3.17 -13.27 5.99
N PHE A 89 -3.40 -13.83 4.81
CA PHE A 89 -4.49 -13.38 3.92
C PHE A 89 -5.87 -13.69 4.48
N SER A 90 -6.06 -14.87 5.09
CA SER A 90 -7.29 -15.20 5.79
C SER A 90 -7.56 -14.20 6.91
N TYR A 91 -6.55 -13.86 7.71
CA TYR A 91 -6.68 -12.85 8.76
C TYR A 91 -7.07 -11.49 8.20
N LEU A 92 -6.36 -11.02 7.16
CA LEU A 92 -6.65 -9.74 6.51
C LEU A 92 -8.07 -9.72 5.95
N HIS A 93 -8.53 -10.77 5.27
CA HIS A 93 -9.89 -10.85 4.73
C HIS A 93 -10.98 -10.86 5.81
N GLN A 94 -10.78 -11.60 6.90
CA GLN A 94 -11.75 -11.68 8.00
C GLN A 94 -11.85 -10.35 8.76
N ASN A 95 -10.73 -9.62 8.88
CA ASN A 95 -10.66 -8.41 9.67
C ASN A 95 -10.76 -7.12 8.84
N SER A 96 -10.64 -7.18 7.51
CA SER A 96 -10.81 -6.05 6.63
C SER A 96 -12.30 -5.71 6.52
N ARG A 97 -12.77 -4.76 7.34
CA ARG A 97 -14.13 -4.22 7.16
C ARG A 97 -14.24 -3.49 5.81
N LYS A 98 -13.24 -2.67 5.47
CA LYS A 98 -12.96 -2.03 4.16
C LYS A 98 -11.54 -1.45 4.11
N ASP A 99 -11.09 -0.93 5.24
CA ASP A 99 -9.80 -0.29 5.42
C ASP A 99 -9.28 -0.59 6.84
N GLY A 100 -8.05 -1.06 6.97
CA GLY A 100 -7.51 -1.61 8.22
C GLY A 100 -6.09 -1.17 8.52
N VAL A 101 -5.73 -1.13 9.79
CA VAL A 101 -4.35 -0.93 10.24
C VAL A 101 -3.93 -2.14 11.07
N TYR A 102 -2.73 -2.64 10.82
CA TYR A 102 -2.25 -3.89 11.41
C TYR A 102 -0.80 -3.74 11.85
N ILE A 103 -0.45 -4.44 12.93
CA ILE A 103 0.93 -4.60 13.35
C ILE A 103 1.33 -6.05 13.13
N LEU A 104 2.39 -6.22 12.35
CA LEU A 104 2.99 -7.50 12.00
C LEU A 104 4.28 -7.68 12.80
N ASP A 105 4.23 -8.59 13.77
CA ASP A 105 5.38 -9.08 14.51
C ASP A 105 5.97 -10.27 13.74
N GLU A 106 6.96 -9.96 12.90
CA GLU A 106 7.61 -10.94 12.03
C GLU A 106 8.43 -11.96 12.83
N GLU A 107 9.02 -11.54 13.95
CA GLU A 107 9.88 -12.38 14.80
C GLU A 107 9.06 -13.52 15.42
N ASN A 108 7.88 -13.21 15.95
CA ASN A 108 6.98 -14.21 16.54
C ASN A 108 5.90 -14.72 15.57
N GLN A 109 6.00 -14.37 14.28
CA GLN A 109 5.06 -14.75 13.23
C GLN A 109 3.60 -14.55 13.65
N ARG A 110 3.25 -13.33 14.05
CA ARG A 110 1.90 -13.01 14.53
C ARG A 110 1.47 -11.61 14.12
N ILE A 111 0.17 -11.40 13.99
CA ILE A 111 -0.43 -10.15 13.54
C ILE A 111 -1.54 -9.72 14.50
N THR A 112 -1.71 -8.43 14.67
CA THR A 112 -2.88 -7.87 15.34
C THR A 112 -3.43 -6.67 14.59
N ARG A 113 -4.71 -6.39 14.82
CA ARG A 113 -5.38 -5.20 14.30
C ARG A 113 -5.22 -4.05 15.28
N VAL A 114 -4.96 -2.88 14.71
CA VAL A 114 -5.02 -1.60 15.40
C VAL A 114 -6.32 -0.90 15.04
N TYR A 115 -7.04 -0.45 16.06
CA TYR A 115 -8.32 0.26 15.91
C TYR A 115 -8.10 1.74 15.64
N GLU A 116 -7.07 2.33 16.26
CA GLU A 116 -6.75 3.74 16.15
C GLU A 116 -5.25 3.98 16.37
N LEU A 117 -4.67 4.87 15.55
CA LEU A 117 -3.32 5.42 15.73
C LEU A 117 -3.43 6.93 15.82
N ASP A 118 -2.56 7.55 16.60
CA ASP A 118 -2.43 9.00 16.59
C ASP A 118 -1.88 9.46 15.23
N ASN A 119 -2.58 10.39 14.61
CA ASN A 119 -2.21 10.97 13.32
C ASN A 119 -1.06 11.98 13.45
N ASN A 120 -0.70 12.36 14.68
CA ASN A 120 0.39 13.27 15.01
C ASN A 120 1.68 12.55 15.38
N VAL A 121 2.08 11.56 14.58
CA VAL A 121 3.42 10.98 14.70
C VAL A 121 4.44 12.10 14.50
N HIS A 122 5.16 12.41 15.58
CA HIS A 122 6.23 13.41 15.61
C HIS A 122 7.54 12.74 15.23
N THR A 123 8.12 13.16 14.11
CA THR A 123 9.46 12.77 13.69
C THR A 123 10.51 13.53 14.53
N PRO A 124 11.76 13.04 14.65
CA PRO A 124 12.82 13.76 15.35
C PRO A 124 13.05 15.18 14.79
N LYS A 125 12.79 15.39 13.49
CA LYS A 125 12.86 16.69 12.81
C LYS A 125 11.70 17.63 13.14
N ASP A 126 10.56 17.12 13.62
CA ASP A 126 9.41 17.96 14.01
C ASP A 126 9.66 18.79 15.27
N LYS A 127 10.76 18.54 15.99
CA LYS A 127 11.13 19.28 17.21
C LYS A 127 11.65 20.70 16.94
N ASP A 128 12.06 21.01 15.71
CA ASP A 128 12.73 22.28 15.42
C ASP A 128 11.88 23.36 14.74
N LYS A 129 10.65 23.09 14.26
CA LYS A 129 9.70 24.12 13.78
C LYS A 129 8.32 23.58 13.42
N ASP A 130 7.27 24.20 13.94
CA ASP A 130 5.86 23.96 13.53
C ASP A 130 5.55 24.20 12.04
N LYS A 131 6.50 24.76 11.27
CA LYS A 131 6.39 24.98 9.82
C LYS A 131 6.92 23.83 8.94
N GLU A 132 7.58 22.81 9.50
CA GLU A 132 8.28 21.76 8.73
C GLU A 132 7.50 20.44 8.60
N LYS A 133 6.42 20.26 9.35
CA LYS A 133 5.56 19.06 9.33
C LYS A 133 5.05 18.66 7.93
N GLY A 134 4.92 19.65 7.04
CA GLY A 134 4.47 19.47 5.67
C GLY A 134 5.60 19.16 4.68
N LEU A 135 6.72 19.88 4.75
CA LEU A 135 7.86 19.71 3.85
C LEU A 135 8.43 18.28 3.91
N TYR A 136 8.40 17.70 5.10
CA TYR A 136 8.86 16.34 5.35
C TYR A 136 8.18 15.28 4.46
N LEU A 137 6.85 15.36 4.23
CA LEU A 137 6.16 14.41 3.35
C LEU A 137 6.58 14.56 1.88
N LEU A 138 6.93 15.77 1.46
CA LEU A 138 7.38 16.06 0.10
C LEU A 138 8.81 15.57 -0.16
N GLU A 139 9.64 15.47 0.87
CA GLU A 139 11.00 14.90 0.79
C GLU A 139 10.98 13.37 0.62
N HIS A 140 9.96 12.71 1.16
CA HIS A 140 9.87 11.24 1.27
C HIS A 140 8.89 10.60 0.28
N LEU A 141 8.33 11.39 -0.63
CA LEU A 141 7.44 10.94 -1.68
C LEU A 141 7.88 11.56 -3.02
N PRO A 142 7.82 10.82 -4.14
CA PRO A 142 8.03 11.41 -5.45
C PRO A 142 6.91 12.42 -5.79
N GLU A 143 7.21 13.40 -6.65
CA GLU A 143 6.21 14.42 -7.04
C GLU A 143 4.95 13.80 -7.66
N GLU A 144 5.10 12.73 -8.46
CA GLU A 144 3.97 12.03 -9.08
C GLU A 144 3.33 10.96 -8.18
N PHE A 145 3.58 10.97 -6.86
CA PHE A 145 3.11 9.91 -5.96
C PHE A 145 1.57 9.76 -5.96
N LEU A 146 0.84 10.86 -6.10
CA LEU A 146 -0.63 10.87 -6.21
C LEU A 146 -1.13 10.89 -7.67
N GLY A 147 -0.24 10.77 -8.66
CA GLY A 147 -0.58 10.86 -10.08
C GLY A 147 -0.87 12.28 -10.59
N GLN A 148 -0.63 13.29 -9.74
CA GLN A 148 -0.78 14.71 -10.09
C GLN A 148 0.58 15.32 -10.48
N THR A 149 0.53 16.42 -11.24
CA THR A 149 1.71 17.22 -11.63
C THR A 149 2.37 17.94 -10.46
N LYS A 150 1.70 18.04 -9.30
CA LYS A 150 2.28 18.60 -8.08
C LYS A 150 1.62 17.97 -6.85
N LEU A 151 2.44 17.40 -5.97
CA LEU A 151 1.99 16.82 -4.70
C LEU A 151 1.50 17.93 -3.76
N ASN A 152 0.21 17.90 -3.40
CA ASN A 152 -0.35 18.76 -2.37
C ASN A 152 -0.54 17.99 -1.06
N LEU A 153 -0.07 18.56 0.04
CA LEU A 153 -0.15 17.95 1.38
C LEU A 153 -1.59 17.73 1.84
N GLY A 154 -2.52 18.57 1.38
CA GLY A 154 -3.95 18.42 1.65
C GLY A 154 -4.51 17.08 1.15
N ASP A 155 -3.93 16.54 0.08
CA ASP A 155 -4.43 15.36 -0.61
C ASP A 155 -3.80 14.06 -0.09
N ILE A 156 -2.79 14.17 0.79
CA ILE A 156 -2.18 13.01 1.44
C ILE A 156 -3.06 12.56 2.61
N GLY A 157 -3.83 11.50 2.37
CA GLY A 157 -4.66 10.86 3.39
C GLY A 157 -3.87 10.31 4.58
N THR A 158 -4.54 10.24 5.73
CA THR A 158 -3.98 9.90 7.05
C THR A 158 -3.08 8.66 7.05
N LYS A 159 -3.49 7.55 6.42
CA LYS A 159 -2.69 6.31 6.40
C LYS A 159 -1.40 6.45 5.63
N THR A 160 -1.39 7.23 4.55
CA THR A 160 -0.16 7.53 3.82
C THR A 160 0.79 8.34 4.71
N ARG A 161 0.27 9.32 5.46
CA ARG A 161 1.09 10.09 6.42
C ARG A 161 1.72 9.18 7.47
N LEU A 162 0.94 8.27 8.04
CA LEU A 162 1.42 7.27 9.02
C LEU A 162 2.47 6.34 8.41
N ALA A 163 2.22 5.84 7.19
CA ALA A 163 3.13 4.95 6.49
C ALA A 163 4.53 5.58 6.28
N VAL A 164 4.57 6.87 5.93
CA VAL A 164 5.83 7.61 5.75
C VAL A 164 6.48 7.95 7.09
N ARG A 165 5.69 8.36 8.10
CA ARG A 165 6.23 8.93 9.35
C ARG A 165 6.67 7.89 10.39
N ILE A 166 5.99 6.75 10.50
CA ILE A 166 6.28 5.76 11.55
C ILE A 166 7.71 5.17 11.43
N PRO A 167 8.19 4.77 10.24
CA PRO A 167 9.56 4.26 10.07
C PRO A 167 10.69 5.23 10.43
N GLN A 168 10.42 6.53 10.48
CA GLN A 168 11.48 7.54 10.56
C GLN A 168 12.27 7.53 11.86
N PRO A 169 11.62 7.63 13.03
CA PRO A 169 12.29 7.48 14.31
C PRO A 169 12.64 6.03 14.67
N LEU A 170 12.15 5.04 13.90
CA LEU A 170 12.26 3.61 14.18
C LEU A 170 12.86 2.93 12.95
N ASP A 171 14.18 2.99 12.79
CA ASP A 171 14.91 2.54 11.59
C ASP A 171 14.73 1.06 11.24
N HIS A 172 14.35 0.26 12.22
CA HIS A 172 13.99 -1.15 12.12
C HIS A 172 12.55 -1.38 11.67
N VAL A 173 11.68 -0.37 11.67
CA VAL A 173 10.27 -0.47 11.29
C VAL A 173 10.07 -0.15 9.81
N GLU A 174 9.30 -0.99 9.14
CA GLU A 174 8.83 -0.78 7.77
C GLU A 174 7.31 -0.62 7.76
N THR A 175 6.77 0.07 6.75
CA THR A 175 5.33 0.05 6.52
C THR A 175 4.99 -0.34 5.10
N TYR A 176 3.88 -1.07 4.96
CA TYR A 176 3.35 -1.52 3.70
C TYR A 176 1.89 -1.10 3.61
N GLN A 177 1.49 -0.55 2.47
CA GLN A 177 0.16 0.01 2.31
C GLN A 177 -0.48 -0.48 1.01
N ILE A 178 -1.75 -0.85 1.07
CA ILE A 178 -2.62 -0.94 -0.10
C ILE A 178 -3.53 0.27 -0.04
N LYS A 179 -3.34 1.18 -0.99
CA LYS A 179 -4.10 2.43 -1.09
C LYS A 179 -5.44 2.17 -1.79
N ARG A 180 -6.48 2.87 -1.32
CA ARG A 180 -7.80 2.94 -1.98
C ARG A 180 -7.95 4.16 -2.89
N THR A 181 -7.11 5.17 -2.68
CA THR A 181 -7.04 6.37 -3.52
C THR A 181 -6.71 5.95 -4.94
N ALA A 182 -7.62 6.23 -5.86
CA ALA A 182 -7.55 5.87 -7.25
C ALA A 182 -6.43 6.63 -7.97
N ASN A 183 -5.73 5.92 -8.85
CA ASN A 183 -4.95 6.49 -9.94
C ASN A 183 -5.85 6.62 -11.20
N GLU A 184 -5.24 6.89 -12.35
CA GLU A 184 -5.91 6.96 -13.66
C GLU A 184 -6.84 5.78 -14.02
N THR A 185 -6.63 4.59 -13.44
CA THR A 185 -7.43 3.38 -13.69
C THR A 185 -8.61 3.23 -12.73
N GLY A 186 -8.74 4.09 -11.72
CA GLY A 186 -9.74 3.95 -10.66
C GLY A 186 -9.35 2.96 -9.55
N PHE A 187 -8.15 2.38 -9.62
CA PHE A 187 -7.57 1.51 -8.59
C PHE A 187 -6.43 2.21 -7.85
N GLY A 188 -6.14 1.78 -6.64
CA GLY A 188 -5.01 2.30 -5.89
C GLY A 188 -3.69 1.61 -6.21
N SER A 189 -2.82 1.56 -5.21
CA SER A 189 -1.46 1.05 -5.36
C SER A 189 -1.00 0.32 -4.11
N VAL A 190 0.00 -0.55 -4.27
CA VAL A 190 0.73 -1.17 -3.18
C VAL A 190 2.03 -0.39 -3.00
N THR A 191 2.32 0.08 -1.79
CA THR A 191 3.55 0.83 -1.48
C THR A 191 4.26 0.25 -0.28
N HIS A 192 5.57 0.40 -0.25
CA HIS A 192 6.43 0.04 0.88
C HIS A 192 7.32 1.22 1.23
N PHE A 193 7.35 1.56 2.51
CA PHE A 193 8.17 2.62 3.09
C PHE A 193 9.10 2.08 4.17
N ASN A 194 10.28 2.65 4.25
CA ASN A 194 11.21 2.48 5.37
C ASN A 194 11.61 3.86 5.93
N ASN A 195 12.63 3.89 6.78
CA ASN A 195 13.18 5.13 7.37
C ASN A 195 13.80 6.09 6.34
N ALA A 196 13.99 5.68 5.09
CA ALA A 196 14.39 6.53 3.98
C ALA A 196 13.20 6.96 3.10
N GLY A 197 11.95 6.65 3.45
CA GLY A 197 10.77 7.03 2.66
C GLY A 197 10.31 5.91 1.73
N LEU A 198 9.75 6.27 0.56
CA LEU A 198 9.20 5.29 -0.39
C LEU A 198 10.33 4.42 -0.98
N VAL A 199 10.17 3.10 -0.89
CA VAL A 199 11.13 2.11 -1.41
C VAL A 199 10.65 1.54 -2.73
N GLU A 200 9.38 1.15 -2.77
CA GLU A 200 8.80 0.50 -3.94
C GLU A 200 7.29 0.76 -4.03
N ARG A 201 6.78 0.79 -5.25
CA ARG A 201 5.36 1.00 -5.57
C ARG A 201 4.94 0.09 -6.70
N LEU A 202 3.73 -0.45 -6.60
CA LEU A 202 3.04 -1.11 -7.70
C LEU A 202 1.66 -0.49 -7.90
N PHE A 203 1.33 -0.13 -9.14
CA PHE A 203 0.02 0.39 -9.52
C PHE A 203 -0.39 -0.13 -10.90
N LEU A 204 -1.64 0.07 -11.28
CA LEU A 204 -2.15 -0.36 -12.58
C LEU A 204 -2.15 0.78 -13.59
N LYS A 205 -1.84 0.45 -14.83
CA LYS A 205 -1.91 1.35 -15.98
C LYS A 205 -2.70 0.70 -17.10
N TYR A 206 -3.49 1.49 -17.82
CA TYR A 206 -4.13 1.05 -19.05
C TYR A 206 -3.14 1.19 -20.21
N ASP A 207 -2.83 0.08 -20.87
CA ASP A 207 -1.91 0.06 -22.02
C ASP A 207 -2.42 -0.94 -23.08
N PRO A 208 -3.26 -0.48 -24.02
CA PRO A 208 -3.80 -1.32 -25.09
C PRO A 208 -2.76 -1.73 -26.13
N GLN A 209 -1.60 -1.07 -26.17
CA GLN A 209 -0.51 -1.35 -27.11
C GLN A 209 0.58 -2.24 -26.50
N SER A 210 0.52 -2.51 -25.19
CA SER A 210 1.45 -3.40 -24.52
C SER A 210 1.44 -4.81 -25.13
N ASN A 211 2.61 -5.44 -25.19
CA ASN A 211 2.73 -6.88 -25.45
C ASN A 211 2.68 -7.70 -24.16
N GLY A 212 2.37 -7.06 -23.02
CA GLY A 212 2.32 -7.67 -21.71
C GLY A 212 3.68 -7.71 -20.99
N PRO A 213 3.75 -8.40 -19.83
CA PRO A 213 2.67 -9.16 -19.22
C PRO A 213 1.53 -8.28 -18.71
N PHE A 214 0.30 -8.75 -18.90
CA PHE A 214 -0.89 -8.07 -18.41
C PHE A 214 -1.23 -8.51 -16.98
N PHE A 215 -1.70 -7.54 -16.19
CA PHE A 215 -2.45 -7.81 -14.98
C PHE A 215 -3.84 -8.36 -15.34
N ASN A 216 -4.48 -7.76 -16.35
CA ASN A 216 -5.70 -8.27 -16.99
C ASN A 216 -5.67 -7.95 -18.49
N GLU A 217 -5.57 -8.97 -19.35
CA GLU A 217 -5.43 -8.78 -20.80
C GLU A 217 -6.72 -8.31 -21.47
N GLU A 218 -7.88 -8.76 -20.98
CA GLU A 218 -9.19 -8.37 -21.51
C GLU A 218 -9.38 -6.86 -21.34
N LYS A 219 -9.01 -6.34 -20.16
CA LYS A 219 -9.09 -4.91 -19.83
C LYS A 219 -7.84 -4.12 -20.24
N LYS A 220 -6.83 -4.79 -20.83
CA LYS A 220 -5.52 -4.21 -21.19
C LYS A 220 -4.86 -3.45 -20.05
N LEU A 221 -4.97 -3.98 -18.84
CA LEU A 221 -4.32 -3.43 -17.66
C LEU A 221 -2.98 -4.11 -17.44
N VAL A 222 -1.92 -3.32 -17.27
CA VAL A 222 -0.59 -3.76 -16.89
C VAL A 222 -0.25 -3.29 -15.48
N GLY A 223 0.54 -4.06 -14.74
CA GLY A 223 1.10 -3.61 -13.48
C GLY A 223 2.39 -2.85 -13.74
N ILE A 224 2.51 -1.62 -13.24
CA ILE A 224 3.76 -0.85 -13.27
C ILE A 224 4.39 -0.97 -11.89
N TYR A 225 5.63 -1.48 -11.87
CA TYR A 225 6.43 -1.61 -10.67
C TYR A 225 7.60 -0.62 -10.72
N GLN A 226 7.72 0.18 -9.67
CA GLN A 226 8.73 1.21 -9.52
C GLN A 226 9.55 0.94 -8.25
N THR A 227 10.87 1.11 -8.34
CA THR A 227 11.76 1.19 -7.18
C THR A 227 12.32 2.60 -7.06
N PHE A 228 12.62 3.00 -5.83
CA PHE A 228 13.07 4.34 -5.50
C PHE A 228 14.34 4.31 -4.67
N LEU A 229 15.17 5.33 -4.87
CA LEU A 229 16.33 5.62 -4.04
C LEU A 229 16.08 6.94 -3.30
N ASN A 230 16.77 7.12 -2.18
CA ASN A 230 16.77 8.39 -1.45
C ASN A 230 18.20 8.93 -1.26
N PRO A 231 18.86 9.42 -2.32
CA PRO A 231 20.08 10.20 -2.16
C PRO A 231 19.75 11.57 -1.56
N ASP A 232 20.53 11.98 -0.56
CA ASP A 232 20.48 13.33 0.04
C ASP A 232 19.11 13.76 0.58
N GLY A 233 18.26 12.80 0.97
CA GLY A 233 16.94 13.09 1.54
C GLY A 233 15.84 13.39 0.51
N LYS A 234 16.10 13.20 -0.79
CA LYS A 234 15.10 13.26 -1.86
C LYS A 234 14.82 11.89 -2.46
N VAL A 235 13.55 11.46 -2.41
CA VAL A 235 13.09 10.26 -3.12
C VAL A 235 13.12 10.47 -4.64
N ILE A 236 13.83 9.61 -5.36
CA ILE A 236 13.94 9.59 -6.83
C ILE A 236 13.60 8.22 -7.38
N LEU A 237 12.99 8.18 -8.56
CA LEU A 237 12.73 6.94 -9.29
C LEU A 237 14.06 6.32 -9.74
N GLU A 238 14.31 5.08 -9.32
CA GLU A 238 15.50 4.31 -9.72
C GLU A 238 15.21 3.45 -10.94
N SER A 239 14.10 2.72 -10.90
CA SER A 239 13.72 1.84 -11.99
C SER A 239 12.20 1.75 -12.13
N GLU A 240 11.75 1.56 -13.36
CA GLU A 240 10.36 1.27 -13.70
C GLU A 240 10.32 0.08 -14.65
N ALA A 241 9.42 -0.87 -14.39
CA ALA A 241 9.20 -2.01 -15.26
C ALA A 241 7.74 -2.45 -15.24
N ILE A 242 7.30 -3.07 -16.34
CA ILE A 242 6.06 -3.85 -16.34
C ILE A 242 6.25 -5.04 -15.41
N TYR A 243 5.39 -5.14 -14.41
CA TYR A 243 5.47 -6.15 -13.36
C TYR A 243 5.21 -7.54 -13.92
N ASN A 244 6.28 -8.33 -14.01
CA ASN A 244 6.24 -9.70 -14.52
C ASN A 244 6.36 -10.71 -13.38
N HIS A 245 5.27 -10.92 -12.64
CA HIS A 245 5.27 -11.93 -11.58
C HIS A 245 4.88 -13.31 -12.14
N PRO A 246 5.63 -14.38 -11.82
CA PRO A 246 5.31 -15.75 -12.25
C PRO A 246 3.89 -16.21 -11.89
N LEU A 247 3.29 -15.67 -10.82
CA LEU A 247 1.91 -15.97 -10.44
C LEU A 247 0.85 -15.35 -11.38
N LEU A 248 1.17 -14.27 -12.11
CA LEU A 248 0.32 -13.74 -13.17
C LEU A 248 0.26 -14.69 -14.39
N LYS A 249 1.27 -15.55 -14.55
CA LYS A 249 1.31 -16.54 -15.64
C LYS A 249 0.46 -17.78 -15.35
N ASN A 250 0.22 -18.10 -14.07
CA ASN A 250 -0.45 -19.35 -13.67
C ASN A 250 -1.98 -19.22 -13.50
N SER A 251 -2.51 -18.03 -13.19
CA SER A 251 -3.96 -17.76 -13.19
C SER A 251 -4.58 -17.84 -14.59
N TYR A 252 -3.76 -17.65 -15.64
CA TYR A 252 -4.17 -17.72 -17.04
C TYR A 252 -4.54 -19.12 -17.54
N ASN A 253 -3.95 -20.16 -16.96
CA ASN A 253 -4.18 -21.54 -17.41
C ASN A 253 -5.38 -22.22 -16.73
N GLY A 254 -5.91 -21.64 -15.64
CA GLY A 254 -7.05 -22.20 -14.90
C GLY A 254 -8.41 -21.86 -15.51
N LEU A 255 -8.57 -20.68 -16.11
CA LEU A 255 -9.86 -20.19 -16.63
C LEU A 255 -10.19 -20.67 -18.06
N ARG A 256 -9.25 -21.28 -18.79
CA ARG A 256 -9.53 -21.93 -20.09
C ARG A 256 -10.06 -23.36 -19.98
N LYS A 257 -10.18 -23.94 -18.77
CA LYS A 257 -10.69 -25.30 -18.56
C LYS A 257 -12.13 -25.39 -18.02
N ALA A 258 -12.81 -24.26 -17.88
CA ALA A 258 -14.24 -24.23 -17.55
C ALA A 258 -14.96 -23.33 -18.57
N ALA A 259 -15.09 -23.85 -19.78
CA ALA A 259 -16.04 -23.40 -20.79
C ALA A 259 -17.01 -24.56 -21.08
#